data_AF-A0A832N5L3-F1
#
_entry.id   AF-A0A832N5L3-F1
#
_cell.length_a   1.000
_cell.length_b   1.000
_cell.length_c   1.000
_cell.angle_alpha   90.00
_cell.angle_beta   90.00
_cell.angle_gamma   90.00
#
_symmetry.space_group_name_H-M   'P 1'
#
loop_
_entity.id
_entity.type
_entity.pdbx_description
1 polymer ?
#
loop_
_entity_poly.entity_id
_entity_poly.type
_entity_poly.pdbx_seq_one_letter_code
_entity_poly.pdbx_strand_id
1 'polypeptide(L)'
;MASFLVLGFFLGMSHALEADHLAAVGALASSGRASGRRLAFLGASWGMGHTTTLFLLSLPVVVFGYVLSARAYAGMEVAVG
;
A
#
# COMPACT_ATOMS: atom_id res chain seq x y z
N MET A 1 5.81 23.26 -3.12
CA MET A 1 6.43 21.93 -2.92
C MET A 1 6.11 21.33 -1.56
N ALA A 2 6.49 21.95 -0.44
CA ALA A 2 6.25 21.41 0.90
C ALA A 2 4.77 21.12 1.20
N SER A 3 3.86 21.97 0.73
CA SER A 3 2.40 21.78 0.87
C SER A 3 1.89 20.46 0.28
N PHE A 4 2.40 20.03 -0.87
CA PHE A 4 2.02 18.76 -1.51
C PHE A 4 2.54 17.55 -0.74
N LEU A 5 3.75 17.64 -0.17
CA LEU A 5 4.31 16.58 0.67
C LEU A 5 3.55 16.44 1.98
N VAL A 6 3.17 17.57 2.59
CA VAL A 6 2.34 17.59 3.81
C VAL A 6 0.96 16.99 3.52
N LEU A 7 0.30 17.41 2.43
CA LEU A 7 -0.99 16.83 2.02
C LEU A 7 -0.88 15.33 1.76
N GLY A 8 0.12 14.90 0.99
CA GLY A 8 0.36 13.49 0.69
C GLY A 8 0.64 12.67 1.93
N PHE A 9 1.37 13.22 2.92
CA PHE A 9 1.60 12.57 4.20
C PHE A 9 0.30 12.35 4.98
N PHE A 10 -0.55 13.37 5.11
CA PHE A 10 -1.84 13.23 5.80
C PHE A 10 -2.80 12.27 5.08
N LEU A 11 -2.85 12.31 3.74
CA LEU A 11 -3.63 11.34 2.96
C LEU A 11 -3.10 9.91 3.13
N GLY A 12 -1.78 9.73 3.15
CA GLY A 12 -1.15 8.45 3.44
C GLY A 12 -1.48 7.95 4.85
N MET A 13 -1.49 8.83 5.86
CA MET A 13 -1.90 8.47 7.22
C MET A 13 -3.39 8.09 7.29
N SER A 14 -4.27 8.77 6.56
CA SER A 14 -5.69 8.36 6.52
C SER A 14 -5.86 6.99 5.87
N HIS A 15 -5.12 6.71 4.79
CA HIS A 15 -5.12 5.41 4.14
C HIS A 15 -4.56 4.31 5.07
N ALA A 16 -3.48 4.62 5.80
CA ALA A 16 -2.90 3.71 6.78
C ALA A 16 -3.87 3.27 7.90
N LEU A 17 -4.91 4.07 8.15
CA LEU A 17 -5.93 3.87 9.19
C LEU A 17 -7.25 3.31 8.63
N GLU A 18 -7.26 2.82 7.39
CA GLU A 18 -8.42 2.12 6.82
C GLU A 18 -8.70 0.79 7.55
N ALA A 19 -9.95 0.34 7.47
CA ALA A 19 -10.47 -0.75 8.30
C ALA A 19 -9.72 -2.08 8.08
N ASP A 20 -9.27 -2.35 6.86
CA ASP A 20 -8.50 -3.53 6.48
C ASP A 20 -7.10 -3.52 7.12
N HIS A 21 -6.43 -2.38 7.12
CA HIS A 21 -5.11 -2.23 7.74
C HIS A 21 -5.19 -2.32 9.26
N LEU A 22 -6.20 -1.68 9.86
CA LEU A 22 -6.46 -1.79 11.30
C LEU A 22 -6.82 -3.23 11.70
N ALA A 23 -7.60 -3.94 10.89
CA ALA A 23 -7.91 -5.35 11.14
C ALA A 23 -6.66 -6.24 11.07
N ALA A 24 -5.80 -6.03 10.07
CA ALA A 24 -4.55 -6.78 9.91
C ALA A 24 -3.57 -6.54 11.08
N VAL A 25 -3.34 -5.28 11.44
CA VAL A 25 -2.47 -4.93 12.58
C VAL A 25 -3.08 -5.38 13.89
N GLY A 26 -4.40 -5.27 14.06
CA GLY A 26 -5.13 -5.74 15.24
C GLY A 26 -5.00 -7.25 15.44
N ALA A 27 -5.15 -8.04 14.36
CA ALA A 27 -4.94 -9.49 14.39
C ALA A 27 -3.48 -9.85 14.71
N LEU A 28 -2.52 -9.09 14.20
CA LEU A 28 -1.11 -9.30 14.47
C LEU A 28 -0.76 -8.94 15.93
N ALA A 29 -1.37 -7.89 16.47
CA ALA A 29 -1.20 -7.44 17.85
C ALA A 29 -1.82 -8.43 18.86
N SER A 30 -2.95 -9.06 18.52
CA SER A 30 -3.62 -10.04 19.39
C SER A 30 -2.99 -11.44 19.35
N SER A 31 -2.05 -11.71 18.44
CA SER A 31 -1.40 -13.02 18.24
C SER A 31 -0.50 -13.52 19.39
N GLY A 32 -0.39 -12.79 20.51
CA GLY A 32 0.45 -13.13 21.67
C GLY A 32 1.96 -13.01 21.44
N ARG A 33 2.41 -12.70 20.22
CA ARG A 33 3.83 -12.46 19.83
C ARG A 33 4.08 -11.00 19.43
N ALA A 34 3.28 -10.09 19.97
CA ALA A 34 3.29 -8.69 19.59
C ALA A 34 4.36 -7.92 20.38
N SER A 35 5.33 -7.37 19.66
CA SER A 35 6.26 -6.36 20.15
C SER A 35 6.16 -5.16 19.22
N GLY A 36 6.12 -3.94 19.76
CA GLY A 36 6.04 -2.73 18.94
C GLY A 36 7.11 -2.66 17.85
N ARG A 37 8.34 -3.12 18.15
CA ARG A 37 9.43 -3.19 17.16
C ARG A 37 9.14 -4.19 16.05
N ARG A 38 8.56 -5.35 16.39
CA ARG A 38 8.19 -6.39 15.42
C ARG A 38 7.05 -5.94 14.53
N LEU A 39 6.02 -5.30 15.11
CA LEU A 39 4.88 -4.74 14.36
C LEU A 39 5.35 -3.64 13.42
N ALA A 40 6.21 -2.73 13.89
CA ALA A 40 6.77 -1.66 13.06
C ALA A 40 7.62 -2.23 11.90
N PHE A 41 8.44 -3.25 12.16
CA PHE A 41 9.25 -3.89 11.11
C PHE A 41 8.37 -4.60 10.07
N LEU A 42 7.37 -5.37 10.51
CA LEU A 42 6.42 -6.03 9.61
C LEU A 42 5.66 -5.01 8.77
N GLY A 43 5.13 -3.96 9.40
CA GLY A 43 4.47 -2.85 8.71
C GLY A 43 5.38 -2.15 7.69
N ALA A 44 6.63 -1.86 8.04
CA ALA A 44 7.59 -1.25 7.12
C ALA A 44 7.94 -2.17 5.94
N SER A 45 8.17 -3.46 6.20
CA SER A 45 8.47 -4.44 5.14
C SER A 45 7.30 -4.61 4.16
N TRP A 46 6.07 -4.64 4.69
CA TRP A 46 4.86 -4.74 3.89
C TRP A 46 4.60 -3.46 3.09
N GLY A 47 4.68 -2.29 3.74
CA GLY A 47 4.54 -0.99 3.09
C GLY A 47 5.58 -0.74 2.00
N MET A 48 6.82 -1.21 2.18
CA MET A 48 7.86 -1.15 1.15
C MET A 48 7.50 -2.01 -0.06
N GLY A 49 7.05 -3.25 0.16
CA GLY A 49 6.58 -4.13 -0.92
C GLY A 49 5.39 -3.53 -1.68
N HIS A 50 4.38 -3.06 -0.95
CA HIS A 50 3.19 -2.43 -1.51
C HIS A 50 3.53 -1.20 -2.35
N THR A 51 4.34 -0.28 -1.79
CA THR A 51 4.81 0.92 -2.49
C THR A 51 5.59 0.56 -3.75
N THR A 52 6.45 -0.47 -3.69
CA THR A 52 7.23 -0.93 -4.84
C THR A 52 6.32 -1.43 -5.95
N THR A 53 5.30 -2.25 -5.63
CA THR A 53 4.34 -2.75 -6.62
C THR A 53 3.54 -1.61 -7.26
N LEU A 54 2.99 -0.70 -6.45
CA LEU A 54 2.27 0.46 -6.96
C LEU A 54 3.17 1.32 -7.83
N PHE A 55 4.41 1.61 -7.39
CA PHE A 55 5.36 2.41 -8.14
C PHE A 55 5.69 1.76 -9.49
N LEU A 56 6.01 0.46 -9.52
CA LEU A 56 6.36 -0.24 -10.77
C LEU A 56 5.20 -0.32 -11.76
N LEU A 57 3.96 -0.45 -11.29
CA LEU A 57 2.78 -0.52 -12.16
C LEU A 57 2.27 0.86 -12.59
N SER A 58 2.34 1.86 -11.71
CA SER A 58 1.85 3.22 -12.00
C SER A 58 2.86 4.08 -12.75
N LEU A 59 4.16 3.87 -12.55
CA LEU A 59 5.20 4.66 -13.20
C LEU A 59 5.10 4.62 -14.73
N PRO A 60 4.92 3.45 -15.39
CA PRO A 60 4.76 3.42 -16.85
C PRO A 60 3.50 4.13 -17.34
N VAL A 61 2.40 4.04 -16.58
CA VAL A 61 1.13 4.73 -16.87
C VAL A 61 1.33 6.24 -16.84
N VAL A 62 2.01 6.76 -15.81
CA VAL A 62 2.23 8.20 -15.63
C VAL A 62 3.28 8.75 -16.61
N VAL A 63 4.39 8.04 -16.83
CA VAL A 63 5.52 8.53 -17.63
C VAL A 63 5.28 8.36 -19.12
N PHE A 64 4.76 7.21 -19.54
CA PHE A 64 4.58 6.88 -20.97
C PHE A 64 3.13 7.05 -21.44
N GLY A 65 2.22 7.45 -20.55
CA GLY A 65 0.79 7.54 -20.88
C GLY A 65 0.18 6.17 -21.18
N TYR A 66 0.76 5.08 -20.64
CA TYR A 66 0.31 3.73 -20.96
C TYR A 66 -1.11 3.51 -20.46
N VAL A 67 -2.03 3.20 -21.36
CA VAL A 67 -3.42 2.86 -21.00
C VAL A 67 -3.52 1.36 -20.89
N LEU A 68 -3.86 0.88 -19.68
CA LEU A 68 -4.11 -0.52 -19.45
C LEU A 68 -5.32 -0.97 -20.29
N SER A 69 -5.12 -1.94 -21.17
CA SER A 69 -6.25 -2.53 -21.89
C SER A 69 -7.21 -3.23 -20.92
N ALA A 70 -8.50 -3.26 -21.24
CA ALA A 70 -9.51 -3.92 -20.40
C ALA A 70 -9.15 -5.38 -20.07
N ARG A 71 -8.49 -6.09 -21.00
CA ARG A 71 -8.00 -7.46 -20.78
C ARG A 71 -6.86 -7.54 -19.77
N ALA A 72 -5.93 -6.60 -19.82
CA ALA A 72 -4.82 -6.54 -18.86
C ALA A 72 -5.33 -6.19 -17.46
N TYR A 73 -6.27 -5.25 -17.35
CA TYR A 73 -6.94 -4.92 -16.09
C TYR A 73 -7.63 -6.13 -15.48
N ALA A 74 -8.48 -6.82 -16.24
CA ALA A 74 -9.18 -8.01 -15.77
C ALA A 74 -8.21 -9.15 -15.39
N GLY A 75 -7.11 -9.31 -16.12
CA GLY A 75 -6.08 -10.29 -15.77
C GLY A 75 -5.39 -9.99 -14.45
N MET A 76 -5.13 -8.71 -14.15
CA MET A 76 -4.59 -8.28 -12.86
C MET A 76 -5.61 -8.46 -11.74
N GLU A 77 -6.88 -8.14 -12.00
CA GLU A 77 -7.97 -8.35 -11.05
C GLU A 77 -8.12 -9.83 -10.67
N VAL A 78 -8.05 -10.75 -11.63
CA VAL A 78 -8.07 -12.21 -11.35
C VAL A 78 -6.80 -12.70 -10.65
N ALA A 79 -5.65 -12.09 -10.93
CA ALA A 79 -4.40 -12.50 -10.29
C ALA A 79 -4.32 -12.05 -8.82
N VAL A 80 -5.02 -10.98 -8.46
CA VAL A 80 -5.07 -10.43 -7.10
C VAL A 80 -6.32 -10.87 -6.34
N GLY A 81 -7.43 -11.10 -7.06
CA GLY A 81 -8.77 -11.44 -6.55
C GLY A 81 -8.94 -12.89 -6.12
#